data_AF-A0A5K1FTW2-F1
#
_entry.id   AF-A0A5K1FTW2-F1
#
_cell.length_a   1.000
_cell.length_b   1.000
_cell.length_c   1.000
_cell.angle_alpha   90.00
_cell.angle_beta   90.00
_cell.angle_gamma   90.00
#
_symmetry.space_group_name_H-M   'P 1'
#
loop_
_entity.id
_entity.type
_entity.pdbx_description
1 polymer ?
#
loop_
_entity_poly.entity_id
_entity_poly.type
_entity_poly.pdbx_seq_one_letter_code
_entity_poly.pdbx_strand_id
1 'polypeptide(L)' 'VPLPNGGSLVIEQTEALVSIDVNGGHGMLGHGTSQQQAILDVNLVAARQ' A
#
# COMPACT_ATOMS: atom_id res chain seq x y z
N VAL A 1 8.39 -4.01 -1.82
CA VAL A 1 8.89 -3.24 -0.66
C VAL A 1 7.85 -3.32 0.45
N PRO A 2 8.15 -3.91 1.61
CA PRO A 2 7.20 -3.98 2.72
C PRO A 2 6.96 -2.58 3.34
N LEU A 3 5.72 -2.29 3.74
CA LEU A 3 5.33 -1.08 4.45
C LEU A 3 5.10 -1.35 5.95
N PRO A 4 5.30 -0.37 6.85
CA PRO A 4 5.14 -0.53 8.30
C PRO A 4 3.77 -1.03 8.76
N ASN A 5 2.71 -0.78 8.00
CA ASN A 5 1.34 -1.21 8.31
C ASN A 5 0.98 -2.58 7.71
N GLY A 6 1.98 -3.36 7.29
CA GLY A 6 1.81 -4.68 6.69
C GLY A 6 1.43 -4.66 5.21
N GLY A 7 1.24 -3.48 4.59
CA GLY A 7 1.11 -3.34 3.15
C GLY A 7 2.42 -3.56 2.41
N SER A 8 2.40 -3.44 1.08
CA SER A 8 3.62 -3.50 0.28
C SER A 8 3.52 -2.74 -1.03
N LEU A 9 4.66 -2.24 -1.51
CA LEU A 9 4.81 -1.69 -2.86
C LEU A 9 5.37 -2.76 -3.80
N VAL A 10 4.79 -2.90 -4.99
CA VAL A 10 5.38 -3.65 -6.09
C VAL A 10 5.89 -2.63 -7.11
N ILE A 11 7.19 -2.68 -7.41
CA ILE A 11 7.87 -1.71 -8.27
C ILE A 11 8.34 -2.43 -9.52
N GLU A 12 7.88 -2.00 -10.68
CA GLU A 12 8.16 -2.63 -11.96
C GLU A 12 8.72 -1.61 -12.95
N GLN A 13 9.87 -1.92 -13.53
CA GLN A 13 10.47 -1.07 -14.56
C GLN A 13 9.96 -1.48 -15.93
N THR A 14 9.43 -0.51 -16.67
CA THR A 14 9.02 -0.65 -18.07
C THR A 14 9.96 0.15 -18.97
N GLU A 15 9.75 0.13 -20.29
CA GLU A 15 10.58 0.88 -21.25
C GLU A 15 10.54 2.39 -21.03
N ALA A 16 9.36 2.94 -20.68
CA ALA A 16 9.14 4.39 -20.63
C ALA A 16 8.92 4.95 -19.22
N LEU A 17 8.55 4.10 -18.25
CA LEU A 17 8.21 4.51 -16.89
C LEU A 17 8.49 3.42 -15.86
N VAL A 18 8.43 3.80 -14.59
CA VAL A 18 8.38 2.86 -13.47
C VAL A 18 6.95 2.81 -12.97
N SER A 19 6.36 1.61 -12.97
CA SER A 19 5.05 1.35 -12.37
C SER A 19 5.23 1.03 -10.90
N ILE A 20 4.36 1.58 -10.06
CA ILE A 20 4.32 1.29 -8.62
C ILE A 20 2.88 0.94 -8.24
N ASP A 21 2.67 -0.30 -7.81
CA ASP A 21 1.41 -0.78 -7.26
C ASP A 21 1.44 -0.80 -5.73
N VAL A 22 0.33 -0.42 -5.10
CA VAL A 22 0.19 -0.31 -3.64
C VAL A 22 -0.77 -1.39 -3.15
N ASN A 23 -0.21 -2.41 -2.50
CA ASN A 23 -0.96 -3.52 -1.95
C ASN A 23 -1.24 -3.29 -0.46
N GLY A 24 -2.52 -3.39 -0.07
CA GLY A 24 -2.97 -3.35 1.32
C GLY A 24 -2.43 -4.52 2.14
N GLY A 25 -2.25 -4.31 3.45
CA GLY A 25 -1.76 -5.36 4.35
C GLY A 25 -2.84 -6.36 4.77
N HIS A 26 -2.48 -7.64 4.87
CA HIS A 26 -3.34 -8.66 5.47
C HIS A 26 -3.71 -8.26 6.91
N GLY A 27 -5.01 -8.11 7.19
CA GLY A 27 -5.52 -7.74 8.53
C GLY A 27 -5.97 -6.29 8.70
N MET A 28 -5.71 -5.40 7.73
CA MET A 28 -6.14 -3.99 7.79
C MET A 28 -7.68 -3.82 7.91
N LEU A 29 -8.47 -4.78 7.41
CA LEU A 29 -9.94 -4.79 7.48
C LEU A 29 -10.50 -5.46 8.75
N GLY A 30 -9.66 -6.12 9.55
CA GLY A 30 -10.09 -6.94 10.70
C GLY A 30 -10.17 -6.19 12.03
N HIS A 31 -9.63 -4.97 12.12
CA HIS A 31 -9.49 -4.21 13.37
C HIS A 31 -10.59 -3.15 13.62
N GLY A 32 -11.77 -3.28 12.99
CA GLY A 32 -12.84 -2.28 13.08
C GLY A 32 -12.60 -1.04 12.21
N THR A 33 -11.52 -1.03 11.44
CA THR A 33 -11.21 -0.01 10.43
C THR A 33 -12.10 -0.21 9.20
N SER A 34 -12.77 0.84 8.75
CA SER A 34 -13.51 0.79 7.48
C SER A 34 -12.56 0.56 6.31
N GLN A 35 -13.07 -0.02 5.22
CA GLN A 35 -12.26 -0.24 4.02
C GLN A 35 -11.66 1.07 3.48
N GLN A 36 -12.43 2.15 3.50
CA GLN A 36 -11.99 3.47 3.04
C GLN A 36 -10.84 4.01 3.89
N GLN A 37 -10.93 3.86 5.23
CA GLN A 37 -9.85 4.28 6.12
C GLN A 37 -8.61 3.42 5.89
N ALA A 38 -8.75 2.12 5.74
CA ALA A 38 -7.64 1.22 5.46
C ALA A 38 -6.92 1.56 4.13
N ILE A 39 -7.68 1.91 3.08
CA ILE A 39 -7.14 2.36 1.79
C ILE A 39 -6.40 3.70 1.93
N LEU A 40 -6.99 4.65 2.66
CA LEU A 40 -6.34 5.94 2.89
C LEU A 40 -5.03 5.77 3.65
N ASP A 41 -5.05 4.98 4.73
CA ASP A 41 -3.89 4.76 5.59
C ASP A 41 -2.74 4.12 4.81
N VAL A 42 -3.00 3.09 4.00
CA VAL A 42 -1.93 2.44 3.22
C VAL A 42 -1.35 3.38 2.16
N ASN A 43 -2.18 4.19 1.49
CA ASN A 43 -1.70 5.14 0.49
C ASN A 43 -0.86 6.26 1.10
N LEU A 44 -1.21 6.76 2.29
CA LEU A 44 -0.41 7.76 2.99
C LEU A 44 0.95 7.21 3.46
N VAL A 45 0.99 5.95 3.89
CA VAL A 45 2.24 5.27 4.24
C VAL A 45 3.10 5.03 3.00
N ALA A 46 2.49 4.56 1.90
CA ALA A 46 3.16 4.37 0.62
C ALA A 46 3.82 5.64 0.08
N ALA A 47 3.13 6.79 0.19
CA ALA A 47 3.64 8.07 -0.30
C ALA A 47 4.85 8.62 0.48
N ARG A 48 5.08 8.15 1.72
CA ARG A 48 6.20 8.58 2.58
C ARG A 48 7.41 7.66 2.53
N GLN A 49 7.23 6.46 1.99
CA GLN A 49 8.25 5.41 1.93
C GLN A 49 9.39 5.78 0.99
#